data_AF-A0A504INS0-F1
#
_entry.id   AF-A0A504INS0-F1
#
_cell.length_a   1.000
_cell.length_b   1.000
_cell.length_c   1.000
_cell.angle_alpha   90.00
_cell.angle_beta   90.00
_cell.angle_gamma   90.00
#
_symmetry.space_group_name_H-M   'P 1'
#
loop_
_entity.id
_entity.type
_entity.pdbx_description
1 polymer ?
#
loop_
_entity_poly.entity_id
_entity_poly.type
_entity_poly.pdbx_seq_one_letter_code
_entity_poly.pdbx_strand_id
1 'polypeptide(L)' 'VGLGSDFDGAMIPAVIGDAAGLPKLIDALAARGFGRALIEKIAYRNWLAMLERTIG' A
#
# COMPACT_ATOMS: atom_id res chain seq x y z
N VAL A 1 3.31 -9.23 3.01
CA VAL A 1 2.21 -8.24 3.10
C VAL A 1 2.49 -7.12 2.12
N GLY A 2 1.49 -6.71 1.36
CA GLY A 2 1.53 -5.58 0.42
C GLY A 2 0.13 -5.02 0.22
N LEU A 3 -0.01 -3.97 -0.59
CA LEU A 3 -1.31 -3.44 -0.99
C LEU A 3 -1.82 -4.13 -2.26
N GLY A 4 -3.10 -4.47 -2.26
CA GLY A 4 -3.87 -4.90 -3.43
C GLY A 4 -5.24 -4.26 -3.32
N SER A 5 -5.42 -3.09 -3.93
CA SER A 5 -6.55 -2.20 -3.65
C SER A 5 -7.88 -2.67 -4.23
N ASP A 6 -7.83 -3.46 -5.29
CA ASP A 6 -9.00 -3.81 -6.11
C ASP A 6 -9.75 -2.55 -6.61
N PHE A 7 -9.01 -1.49 -6.95
CA PHE A 7 -9.57 -0.31 -7.62
C PHE A 7 -10.26 -0.74 -8.92
N ASP A 8 -11.40 -0.12 -9.21
CA ASP A 8 -12.30 -0.45 -10.32
C ASP A 8 -12.91 -1.88 -10.26
N GLY A 9 -12.59 -2.67 -9.22
CA GLY A 9 -13.09 -4.03 -9.01
C GLY A 9 -13.97 -4.20 -7.76
N ALA A 10 -13.90 -3.28 -6.79
CA ALA A 10 -14.64 -3.37 -5.53
C ALA A 10 -15.17 -2.03 -5.00
N MET A 11 -16.15 -2.10 -4.08
CA MET A 11 -16.48 -0.97 -3.20
C MET A 11 -15.38 -0.82 -2.15
N ILE A 12 -14.81 0.38 -2.04
CA ILE A 12 -13.75 0.69 -1.09
C ILE A 12 -14.21 1.72 -0.04
N PRO A 13 -13.49 1.89 1.08
CA PRO A 13 -13.80 2.92 2.07
C PRO A 13 -13.81 4.33 1.43
N ALA A 14 -14.90 5.09 1.65
CA ALA A 14 -15.09 6.42 1.09
C ALA A 14 -13.97 7.42 1.44
N VAL A 15 -13.29 7.22 2.58
CA VAL A 15 -12.15 8.05 3.00
C VAL A 15 -10.93 7.90 2.05
N ILE A 16 -10.77 6.72 1.46
CA ILE A 16 -9.76 6.46 0.42
C ILE A 16 -10.29 6.99 -0.91
N GLY A 17 -11.53 6.62 -1.29
CA GLY A 17 -12.16 7.10 -2.52
C GLY A 17 -11.57 6.44 -3.77
N ASP A 18 -10.41 6.89 -4.23
CA ASP A 18 -9.70 6.36 -5.39
C ASP A 18 -8.17 6.36 -5.17
N ALA A 19 -7.39 6.17 -6.23
CA ALA A 19 -5.93 6.14 -6.16
C ALA A 19 -5.32 7.44 -5.59
N ALA A 20 -5.96 8.60 -5.77
CA ALA A 20 -5.49 9.87 -5.21
C ALA A 20 -5.63 9.92 -3.68
N GLY A 21 -6.41 9.01 -3.07
CA GLY A 21 -6.53 8.89 -1.62
C GLY A 21 -5.49 8.03 -0.93
N LEU A 22 -4.63 7.32 -1.68
CA LEU A 22 -3.56 6.50 -1.09
C LEU A 22 -2.62 7.25 -0.13
N PRO A 23 -2.27 8.53 -0.32
CA PRO A 23 -1.50 9.30 0.67
C PRO A 23 -2.13 9.28 2.08
N LYS A 24 -3.47 9.31 2.19
CA LYS A 24 -4.17 9.26 3.49
C LYS A 24 -3.92 7.94 4.22
N LEU A 25 -3.80 6.83 3.48
CA LEU A 25 -3.47 5.53 4.05
C LEU A 25 -2.02 5.51 4.56
N ILE A 26 -1.09 6.12 3.82
CA ILE A 26 0.31 6.26 4.25
C ILE A 26 0.41 7.08 5.54
N ASP A 27 -0.30 8.21 5.60
CA ASP A 27 -0.36 9.06 6.80
C ASP A 27 -0.96 8.30 8.00
N ALA A 28 -2.02 7.53 7.77
CA ALA A 28 -2.65 6.72 8.82
C ALA A 28 -1.69 5.63 9.35
N LEU A 29 -0.90 5.00 8.49
CA LEU A 29 0.13 4.04 8.91
C LEU A 29 1.22 4.73 9.76
N ALA A 30 1.70 5.89 9.32
CA ALA A 30 2.68 6.67 10.06
C ALA A 30 2.14 7.10 11.44
N ALA A 31 0.90 7.60 11.51
CA ALA A 31 0.22 7.98 12.75
C ALA A 31 0.03 6.80 13.72
N ARG A 32 -0.05 5.57 13.21
CA ARG A 32 -0.10 4.33 13.99
C ARG A 32 1.28 3.84 14.45
N GLY A 33 2.35 4.60 14.18
CA GLY A 33 3.72 4.29 14.61
C GLY A 33 4.50 3.39 13.64
N PHE A 34 4.02 3.18 12.42
CA PHE A 34 4.77 2.41 11.43
C PHE A 34 5.96 3.24 10.96
N GLY A 35 7.17 2.74 11.20
CA GLY A 35 8.39 3.39 10.74
C GLY A 35 8.46 3.44 9.21
N ARG A 36 9.17 4.44 8.67
CA ARG A 36 9.33 4.66 7.23
C ARG A 36 9.73 3.39 6.46
N ALA A 37 10.70 2.64 6.99
CA ALA A 37 11.15 1.39 6.37
C ALA A 37 10.03 0.35 6.23
N LEU A 38 9.16 0.22 7.23
CA LEU A 38 8.02 -0.71 7.18
C LEU A 38 6.95 -0.22 6.20
N ILE A 39 6.66 1.08 6.20
CA ILE A 39 5.72 1.69 5.24
C ILE A 39 6.17 1.43 3.81
N GLU A 40 7.45 1.63 3.49
CA GLU A 40 7.98 1.36 2.14
C GLU A 40 7.88 -0.12 1.77
N LYS A 41 8.10 -1.03 2.73
CA LYS A 41 7.90 -2.47 2.51
C LYS A 41 6.47 -2.80 2.13
N ILE A 42 5.48 -2.25 2.85
CA ILE A 42 4.06 -2.47 2.56
C ILE A 42 3.64 -1.81 1.24
N ALA A 43 4.09 -0.58 0.99
CA ALA A 43 3.69 0.21 -0.16
C ALA A 43 4.23 -0.36 -1.48
N TYR A 44 5.49 -0.82 -1.53
CA TYR A 44 6.06 -1.32 -2.78
C TYR A 44 7.24 -2.30 -2.64
N ARG A 45 8.12 -2.19 -1.62
CA ARG A 45 9.37 -2.99 -1.63
C ARG A 45 9.12 -4.49 -1.50
N ASN A 46 8.06 -4.91 -0.78
CA ASN A 46 7.71 -6.33 -0.73
C ASN A 46 7.19 -6.85 -2.07
N TRP A 47 6.50 -6.01 -2.85
CA TRP A 47 6.08 -6.35 -4.20
C TRP A 47 7.28 -6.47 -5.13
N LEU A 48 8.19 -5.49 -5.13
CA LEU A 48 9.43 -5.56 -5.92
C LEU A 48 10.25 -6.81 -5.58
N ALA A 49 10.46 -7.09 -4.30
CA ALA A 49 11.20 -8.29 -3.87
C ALA A 49 10.46 -9.60 -4.25
N MET A 50 9.13 -9.59 -4.32
CA MET A 50 8.35 -10.75 -4.79
C MET A 50 8.51 -10.94 -6.29
N LEU A 51 8.46 -9.87 -7.08
CA LEU A 51 8.71 -9.90 -8.52
C LEU A 51 10.15 -10.39 -8.79
N GLU A 52 11.16 -9.84 -8.13
CA GLU A 52 12.56 -10.27 -8.26
C GLU A 52 12.75 -11.77 -7.99
N ARG A 53 12.09 -12.29 -6.94
CA ARG A 53 12.18 -13.71 -6.58
C ARG A 53 11.42 -14.65 -7.51
N THR A 54 10.48 -14.13 -8.29
CA THR A 54 9.53 -14.93 -9.08
C THR A 54 9.80 -14.83 -10.57
N ILE A 55 10.16 -13.64 -11.05
CA ILE A 55 10.33 -13.32 -12.47
C ILE A 55 11.60 -12.49 -12.79
N GLY A 56 12.36 -12.02 -11.79
CA GLY A 56 13.64 -11.31 -11.97
C GLY A 56 13.53 -9.80 -11.96
#